data_AF-A0A3D1IYV4-F1
#
_entry.id   AF-A0A3D1IYV4-F1
#
_cell.length_a   1.000
_cell.length_b   1.000
_cell.length_c   1.000
_cell.angle_alpha   90.00
_cell.angle_beta   90.00
_cell.angle_gamma   90.00
#
_symmetry.space_group_name_H-M   'P 1'
#
loop_
_entity.id
_entity.type
_entity.pdbx_description
1 polymer ?
#
loop_
_entity_poly.entity_id
_entity_poly.type
_entity_poly.pdbx_seq_one_letter_code
_entity_poly.pdbx_strand_id
1 'polypeptide(L)'
;MDRARLACLVILLGTAALHASAATPEVDLANGRLFCGRAHMNQNTLPNLSWAPSSAGGTSVYQSGFDPTTWSGSLKKIMLVHDAEGGPLRLAAKADWDAGEVLTGTAAKAADPMPGARYIFITSTHGSGNKPFGTVEFKWDALSADQKTLFNASPADGRGDGLGERRLDYLRGLRNLELGRTGGIFRPRERVLGDIINSKPVYVGAPSAGVQGSGYQEFYDDHKARIAAVYVGANDGMLHGFDATSGRELFAYIAAPLMPRMNQLTAPGYVHRPYVDGEIGIGEARLGGEWRTILAAGMGGGAQGVFALDVSNPLDFGGGMGVVLEFTDRDDADIGNLISAPVVAK
;
A
#
# COMPACT_ATOMS: atom_id res chain seq x y z
N MET A 1 58.86 37.08 42.98
CA MET A 1 58.68 35.64 42.68
C MET A 1 57.78 35.59 41.45
N ASP A 2 58.32 36.00 40.30
CA ASP A 2 58.85 35.15 39.19
C ASP A 2 57.81 35.11 38.05
N ARG A 3 57.72 36.14 37.19
CA ARG A 3 58.50 36.50 35.98
C ARG A 3 58.37 35.53 34.78
N ALA A 4 57.64 35.97 33.76
CA ALA A 4 58.05 36.05 32.34
C ALA A 4 56.92 36.73 31.51
N ARG A 5 57.06 38.02 31.12
CA ARG A 5 57.50 38.57 29.82
C ARG A 5 56.58 38.20 28.64
N LEU A 6 55.73 39.13 28.16
CA LEU A 6 55.95 40.23 27.20
C LEU A 6 55.83 39.79 25.72
N ALA A 7 54.96 40.51 25.01
CA ALA A 7 54.61 40.53 23.59
C ALA A 7 55.73 40.21 22.58
N CYS A 8 55.37 39.63 21.42
CA CYS A 8 55.34 40.34 20.12
C CYS A 8 54.95 39.40 18.96
N LEU A 9 54.29 40.00 17.97
CA LEU A 9 53.87 39.48 16.67
C LEU A 9 55.06 39.08 15.78
N VAL A 10 54.98 37.93 15.09
CA VAL A 10 55.76 37.61 13.88
C VAL A 10 54.86 36.87 12.87
N ILE A 11 54.82 37.38 11.65
CA ILE A 11 54.20 36.82 10.44
C ILE A 11 55.28 36.04 9.69
N LEU A 12 55.01 34.83 9.17
CA LEU A 12 55.43 34.40 7.82
C LEU A 12 54.87 33.02 7.39
N LEU A 13 54.17 33.09 6.26
CA LEU A 13 53.82 32.13 5.20
C LEU A 13 54.33 30.67 5.25
N GLY A 14 53.42 29.73 4.95
CA GLY A 14 53.71 28.36 4.52
C GLY A 14 52.45 27.58 4.10
N THR A 15 52.40 27.21 2.82
CA THR A 15 51.34 26.55 2.02
C THR A 15 50.83 25.17 2.52
N ALA A 16 49.51 24.92 2.42
CA ALA A 16 48.89 23.83 1.61
C ALA A 16 47.43 23.47 2.02
N ALA A 17 46.51 23.64 1.08
CA ALA A 17 45.36 22.80 0.69
C ALA A 17 44.24 22.33 1.68
N LEU A 18 43.02 22.85 1.36
CA LEU A 18 41.71 22.19 1.19
C LEU A 18 40.80 21.76 2.39
N HIS A 19 39.69 22.51 2.48
CA HIS A 19 38.27 22.12 2.62
C HIS A 19 37.78 21.27 3.82
N ALA A 20 36.94 21.89 4.65
CA ALA A 20 35.56 21.42 4.90
C ALA A 20 34.74 22.54 5.55
N SER A 21 33.86 23.18 4.77
CA SER A 21 32.74 23.97 5.31
C SER A 21 31.68 22.99 5.76
N ALA A 22 31.46 22.88 7.08
CA ALA A 22 30.35 22.13 7.65
C ALA A 22 29.04 22.87 7.35
N ALA A 23 28.43 22.56 6.20
CA ALA A 23 27.02 22.86 5.95
C ALA A 23 26.20 21.77 6.65
N THR A 24 25.38 22.19 7.61
CA THR A 24 24.26 21.40 8.12
C THR A 24 23.37 20.96 6.96
N PRO A 25 22.99 19.67 6.84
CA PRO A 25 22.02 19.27 5.83
C PRO A 25 20.66 19.87 6.20
N GLU A 26 20.21 20.83 5.39
CA GLU A 26 18.83 21.31 5.39
C GLU A 26 17.97 20.16 4.85
N VAL A 27 17.20 19.54 5.73
CA VAL A 27 16.22 18.51 5.35
C VAL A 27 15.09 19.25 4.66
N ASP A 28 14.99 19.10 3.35
CA ASP A 28 13.90 19.67 2.54
C ASP A 28 12.59 18.91 2.82
N LEU A 29 11.96 19.27 3.94
CA LEU A 29 10.61 18.90 4.30
C LEU A 29 9.64 19.84 3.57
N ALA A 30 9.21 19.47 2.36
CA ALA A 30 7.82 19.57 1.89
C ALA A 30 7.72 19.67 0.36
N ASN A 31 7.43 18.55 -0.31
CA ASN A 31 6.67 18.57 -1.57
C ASN A 31 5.17 18.43 -1.28
N GLY A 32 4.65 19.30 -0.42
CA GLY A 32 3.26 19.31 0.02
C GLY A 32 2.58 20.65 -0.22
N ARG A 33 1.67 20.68 -1.20
CA ARG A 33 0.54 21.60 -1.43
C ARG A 33 0.83 22.96 -2.06
N LEU A 34 0.42 23.09 -3.32
CA LEU A 34 -0.10 24.34 -3.88
C LEU A 34 -1.29 24.06 -4.81
N PHE A 35 -2.50 24.19 -4.27
CA PHE A 35 -3.65 24.71 -5.02
C PHE A 35 -4.55 25.48 -4.05
N CYS A 36 -4.32 26.79 -3.96
CA CYS A 36 -5.35 27.73 -3.54
C CYS A 36 -6.18 28.04 -4.79
N GLY A 37 -7.30 27.35 -4.94
CA GLY A 37 -8.27 27.61 -6.00
C GLY A 37 -9.67 27.43 -5.42
N ARG A 38 -10.40 28.54 -5.27
CA ARG A 38 -11.84 28.55 -4.96
C ARG A 38 -12.59 27.88 -6.13
N ALA A 39 -12.65 26.56 -6.13
CA ALA A 39 -13.70 25.83 -6.80
C ALA A 39 -14.64 25.32 -5.71
N HIS A 40 -15.94 25.57 -5.87
CA HIS A 40 -17.00 25.01 -5.03
C HIS A 40 -16.94 23.47 -5.11
N MET A 41 -16.10 22.84 -4.29
CA MET A 41 -16.16 21.41 -4.02
C MET A 41 -17.18 21.19 -2.91
N ASN A 42 -18.19 20.39 -3.22
CA ASN A 42 -19.13 19.86 -2.24
C ASN A 42 -18.33 19.16 -1.12
N GLN A 43 -18.56 19.54 0.13
CA GLN A 43 -17.73 19.21 1.30
C GLN A 43 -17.76 17.74 1.75
N ASN A 44 -18.30 16.80 0.95
CA ASN A 44 -18.56 15.44 1.40
C ASN A 44 -17.52 14.37 1.04
N THR A 45 -16.49 14.67 0.25
CA THR A 45 -15.34 13.77 0.05
C THR A 45 -14.10 14.59 -0.26
N LEU A 46 -13.13 14.65 0.64
CA LEU A 46 -11.80 15.15 0.31
C LEU A 46 -11.06 14.01 -0.39
N PRO A 47 -10.78 14.09 -1.70
CA PRO A 47 -10.09 13.01 -2.39
C PRO A 47 -8.64 12.92 -1.94
N ASN A 48 -8.19 11.71 -1.59
CA ASN A 48 -6.77 11.41 -1.42
C ASN A 48 -6.14 11.25 -2.80
N LEU A 49 -5.13 12.07 -3.12
CA LEU A 49 -4.50 12.14 -4.43
C LEU A 49 -3.03 11.74 -4.35
N SER A 50 -2.57 11.06 -5.40
CA SER A 50 -1.17 10.74 -5.65
C SER A 50 -0.84 10.97 -7.12
N TRP A 51 0.41 11.35 -7.40
CA TRP A 51 0.83 11.82 -8.71
C TRP A 51 1.84 10.87 -9.31
N ALA A 52 1.75 10.64 -10.62
CA ALA A 52 2.78 9.90 -11.34
C ALA A 52 2.99 10.45 -12.76
N PRO A 53 4.24 10.49 -13.23
CA PRO A 53 4.53 10.73 -14.64
C PRO A 53 3.99 9.55 -15.48
N SER A 54 3.35 9.82 -16.62
CA SER A 54 2.96 8.80 -17.59
C SER A 54 3.98 8.72 -18.73
N SER A 55 4.25 7.51 -19.20
CA SER A 55 5.24 7.22 -20.26
C SER A 55 4.85 7.77 -21.65
N ALA A 56 3.65 8.31 -21.81
CA ALA A 56 3.10 8.84 -23.06
C ALA A 56 2.90 10.38 -23.05
N GLY A 57 3.71 11.11 -22.27
CA GLY A 57 3.80 12.58 -22.35
C GLY A 57 2.77 13.36 -21.54
N GLY A 58 2.10 12.74 -20.57
CA GLY A 58 1.18 13.41 -19.64
C GLY A 58 1.44 13.04 -18.19
N THR A 59 0.88 13.79 -17.24
CA THR A 59 0.91 13.43 -15.81
C THR A 59 -0.43 12.81 -15.43
N SER A 60 -0.42 11.67 -14.74
CA SER A 60 -1.64 11.05 -14.22
C SER A 60 -1.78 11.30 -12.72
N VAL A 61 -3.02 11.37 -12.27
CA VAL A 61 -3.40 11.39 -10.86
C VAL A 61 -4.07 10.08 -10.50
N TYR A 62 -3.66 9.48 -9.40
CA TYR A 62 -4.37 8.40 -8.75
C TYR A 62 -5.24 8.98 -7.64
N GLN A 63 -6.54 8.71 -7.73
CA GLN A 63 -7.54 9.20 -6.79
C GLN A 63 -8.23 7.99 -6.15
N SER A 64 -8.10 7.85 -4.83
CA SER A 64 -8.92 6.91 -4.08
C SER A 64 -10.23 7.56 -3.63
N GLY A 65 -11.24 6.72 -3.38
CA GLY A 65 -12.51 7.16 -2.84
C GLY A 65 -13.40 6.00 -2.45
N PHE A 66 -14.56 6.33 -1.90
CA PHE A 66 -15.53 5.36 -1.42
C PHE A 66 -16.97 5.84 -1.58
N ASP A 67 -17.91 4.89 -1.58
CA ASP A 67 -19.34 5.14 -1.41
C ASP A 67 -19.76 4.82 0.04
N PRO A 68 -20.23 5.79 0.83
CA PRO A 68 -20.62 5.58 2.23
C PRO A 68 -21.92 4.77 2.39
N THR A 69 -22.71 4.61 1.34
CA THR A 69 -23.96 3.84 1.37
C THR A 69 -23.70 2.34 1.22
N THR A 70 -22.72 1.97 0.40
CA THR A 70 -22.39 0.57 0.11
C THR A 70 -21.04 0.13 0.67
N TRP A 71 -20.23 1.06 1.19
CA TRP A 71 -18.84 0.86 1.63
C TRP A 71 -18.00 0.23 0.52
N SER A 72 -18.24 0.66 -0.72
CA SER A 72 -17.49 0.22 -1.88
C SER A 72 -16.36 1.19 -2.19
N GLY A 73 -15.23 0.66 -2.66
CA GLY A 73 -14.05 1.43 -3.00
C GLY A 73 -13.90 1.75 -4.48
N SER A 74 -13.16 2.81 -4.75
CA SER A 74 -12.65 3.15 -6.07
C SER A 74 -11.21 3.60 -5.98
N LEU A 75 -10.41 3.23 -6.98
CA LEU A 75 -9.10 3.79 -7.22
C LEU A 75 -9.02 4.11 -8.70
N LYS A 76 -8.92 5.39 -9.04
CA LYS A 76 -9.00 5.87 -10.42
C LYS A 76 -7.67 6.41 -10.87
N LYS A 77 -7.28 6.10 -12.10
CA LYS A 77 -6.25 6.83 -12.82
C LYS A 77 -6.92 7.88 -13.71
N ILE A 78 -6.54 9.13 -13.54
CA ILE A 78 -7.12 10.25 -14.28
C ILE A 78 -5.99 11.08 -14.86
N MET A 79 -6.02 11.31 -16.17
CA MET A 79 -5.03 12.17 -16.82
C MET A 79 -5.20 13.63 -16.41
N LEU A 80 -4.09 14.32 -16.17
CA LEU A 80 -4.06 15.78 -16.24
C LEU A 80 -4.05 16.20 -17.71
N VAL A 81 -4.95 17.11 -18.04
CA VAL A 81 -5.10 17.67 -19.38
C VAL A 81 -5.09 19.18 -19.28
N HIS A 82 -4.62 19.83 -20.35
CA HIS A 82 -4.79 21.27 -20.52
C HIS A 82 -6.19 21.53 -21.06
N ASP A 83 -6.77 22.66 -20.69
CA ASP A 83 -7.88 23.20 -21.47
C ASP A 83 -7.44 23.47 -22.90
N ALA A 84 -8.40 23.36 -23.83
CA ALA A 84 -8.19 23.85 -25.19
C ALA A 84 -7.65 25.30 -25.09
N GLU A 85 -6.72 25.66 -25.97
CA GLU A 85 -6.01 26.95 -25.93
C GLU A 85 -4.96 27.17 -24.82
N GLY A 86 -4.55 26.14 -24.06
CA GLY A 86 -3.43 26.28 -23.11
C GLY A 86 -3.83 26.89 -21.76
N GLY A 87 -5.10 26.72 -21.37
CA GLY A 87 -5.62 27.10 -20.06
C GLY A 87 -5.07 26.24 -18.89
N PRO A 88 -5.59 26.44 -17.67
CA PRO A 88 -5.08 25.77 -16.48
C PRO A 88 -5.17 24.24 -16.57
N LEU A 89 -4.30 23.55 -15.84
CA LEU A 89 -4.36 22.11 -15.70
C LEU A 89 -5.66 21.69 -15.02
N ARG A 90 -6.32 20.67 -15.57
CA ARG A 90 -7.46 20.00 -14.94
C ARG A 90 -7.38 18.49 -15.08
N LEU A 91 -8.16 17.80 -14.26
CA LEU A 91 -8.40 16.37 -14.45
C LEU A 91 -9.26 16.14 -15.70
N ALA A 92 -8.96 15.09 -16.44
CA ALA A 92 -9.81 14.59 -17.50
C ALA A 92 -11.19 14.22 -16.94
N ALA A 93 -12.24 14.42 -17.73
CA ALA A 93 -13.61 14.12 -17.30
C ALA A 93 -13.86 12.62 -17.10
N LYS A 94 -13.06 11.77 -17.75
CA LYS A 94 -13.14 10.32 -17.68
C LYS A 94 -11.82 9.77 -17.12
N ALA A 95 -11.93 8.85 -16.16
CA ALA A 95 -10.78 8.07 -15.71
C ALA A 95 -10.34 7.09 -16.81
N ASP A 96 -9.04 6.87 -16.93
CA ASP A 96 -8.47 5.84 -17.82
C ASP A 96 -8.94 4.45 -17.36
N TRP A 97 -8.94 4.23 -16.05
CA TRP A 97 -9.47 3.05 -15.39
C TRP A 97 -9.93 3.35 -13.96
N ASP A 98 -10.79 2.49 -13.42
CA ASP A 98 -11.16 2.41 -12.00
C ASP A 98 -10.92 0.97 -11.52
N ALA A 99 -9.97 0.77 -10.61
CA ALA A 99 -9.61 -0.56 -10.13
C ALA A 99 -10.77 -1.25 -9.41
N GLY A 100 -11.65 -0.49 -8.74
CA GLY A 100 -12.85 -1.04 -8.13
C GLY A 100 -13.84 -1.59 -9.16
N GLU A 101 -13.89 -0.98 -10.36
CA GLU A 101 -14.67 -1.51 -11.49
C GLU A 101 -14.00 -2.73 -12.13
N VAL A 102 -12.70 -2.63 -12.40
CA VAL A 102 -11.91 -3.70 -13.03
C VAL A 102 -11.95 -4.98 -12.19
N LEU A 103 -11.75 -4.87 -10.87
CA LEU A 103 -11.77 -6.01 -9.95
C LEU A 103 -13.17 -6.60 -9.75
N THR A 104 -14.22 -5.79 -9.87
CA THR A 104 -15.61 -6.25 -9.73
C THR A 104 -16.16 -6.86 -11.01
N GLY A 105 -15.71 -6.35 -12.16
CA GLY A 105 -16.36 -6.55 -13.45
C GLY A 105 -17.62 -5.70 -13.62
N THR A 106 -18.07 -5.61 -14.87
CA THR A 106 -19.29 -4.95 -15.31
C THR A 106 -20.14 -5.91 -16.15
N ALA A 107 -21.30 -5.47 -16.61
CA ALA A 107 -22.09 -6.23 -17.58
C ALA A 107 -21.33 -6.49 -18.91
N ALA A 108 -20.39 -5.62 -19.28
CA ALA A 108 -19.65 -5.68 -20.53
C ALA A 108 -18.27 -6.35 -20.42
N LYS A 109 -17.66 -6.32 -19.23
CA LYS A 109 -16.31 -6.85 -18.99
C LYS A 109 -16.30 -7.66 -17.73
N ALA A 110 -15.82 -8.91 -17.80
CA ALA A 110 -15.69 -9.73 -16.62
C ALA A 110 -14.62 -9.17 -15.65
N ALA A 111 -14.68 -9.60 -14.38
CA ALA A 111 -13.69 -9.24 -13.38
C ALA A 111 -12.27 -9.63 -13.82
N ASP A 112 -11.30 -8.75 -13.59
CA ASP A 112 -9.90 -8.99 -13.94
C ASP A 112 -8.97 -8.57 -12.77
N PRO A 113 -8.27 -9.52 -12.15
CA PRO A 113 -8.39 -10.96 -12.33
C PRO A 113 -9.72 -11.52 -11.80
N MET A 114 -10.09 -12.71 -12.28
CA MET A 114 -11.22 -13.47 -11.71
C MET A 114 -10.96 -13.83 -10.24
N PRO A 115 -11.99 -13.97 -9.38
CA PRO A 115 -11.81 -14.26 -7.95
C PRO A 115 -10.87 -15.44 -7.63
N GLY A 116 -11.00 -16.54 -8.37
CA GLY A 116 -10.13 -17.72 -8.20
C GLY A 116 -8.67 -17.48 -8.63
N ALA A 117 -8.43 -16.53 -9.52
CA ALA A 117 -7.13 -16.20 -10.11
C ALA A 117 -6.43 -14.99 -9.44
N ARG A 118 -7.02 -14.43 -8.38
CA ARG A 118 -6.39 -13.36 -7.58
C ARG A 118 -5.21 -13.91 -6.79
N TYR A 119 -4.10 -13.19 -6.83
CA TYR A 119 -2.94 -13.46 -5.97
C TYR A 119 -3.07 -12.67 -4.67
N ILE A 120 -3.72 -13.28 -3.68
CA ILE A 120 -3.87 -12.70 -2.34
C ILE A 120 -2.94 -13.49 -1.42
N PHE A 121 -2.15 -12.79 -0.61
CA PHE A 121 -1.13 -13.39 0.23
C PHE A 121 -1.32 -13.04 1.70
N ILE A 122 -0.82 -13.94 2.55
CA ILE A 122 -0.79 -13.80 4.00
C ILE A 122 0.59 -14.19 4.53
N THR A 123 0.89 -13.74 5.74
CA THR A 123 2.06 -14.24 6.49
C THR A 123 1.87 -15.70 6.87
N SER A 124 2.93 -16.49 6.69
CA SER A 124 3.12 -17.79 7.34
C SER A 124 4.20 -17.66 8.41
N THR A 125 3.93 -18.20 9.59
CA THR A 125 4.89 -18.30 10.72
C THR A 125 6.00 -19.33 10.47
N HIS A 126 6.00 -20.00 9.32
CA HIS A 126 7.01 -20.96 8.91
C HIS A 126 7.68 -20.44 7.63
N GLY A 127 8.60 -19.49 7.76
CA GLY A 127 9.52 -19.17 6.68
C GLY A 127 10.48 -20.33 6.40
N SER A 128 11.16 -20.31 5.24
CA SER A 128 12.22 -21.27 4.91
C SER A 128 13.58 -20.56 4.87
N GLY A 129 14.63 -21.26 5.30
CA GLY A 129 15.99 -20.71 5.36
C GLY A 129 16.12 -19.55 6.35
N ASN A 130 16.74 -18.44 5.91
CA ASN A 130 17.00 -17.26 6.75
C ASN A 130 15.85 -16.23 6.77
N LYS A 131 14.68 -16.53 6.19
CA LYS A 131 13.50 -15.63 6.21
C LYS A 131 12.61 -16.00 7.42
N PRO A 132 12.48 -15.15 8.46
CA PRO A 132 11.62 -15.46 9.61
C PRO A 132 10.12 -15.42 9.27
N PHE A 133 9.75 -14.72 8.19
CA PHE A 133 8.38 -14.64 7.69
C PHE A 133 8.27 -15.34 6.33
N GLY A 134 7.33 -16.27 6.22
CA GLY A 134 6.94 -16.89 4.95
C GLY A 134 5.78 -16.12 4.31
N THR A 135 5.67 -16.17 2.99
CA THR A 135 4.51 -15.67 2.25
C THR A 135 3.76 -16.86 1.68
N VAL A 136 2.48 -16.99 1.98
CA VAL A 136 1.64 -18.07 1.44
C VAL A 136 0.38 -17.48 0.82
N GLU A 137 -0.12 -18.14 -0.22
CA GLU A 137 -1.32 -17.69 -0.89
C GLU A 137 -2.55 -17.93 0.00
N PHE A 138 -3.45 -16.95 0.05
CA PHE A 138 -4.72 -16.98 0.76
C PHE A 138 -5.73 -17.89 0.05
N LYS A 139 -5.46 -19.19 0.12
CA LYS A 139 -6.30 -20.29 -0.36
C LYS A 139 -6.65 -21.20 0.80
N TRP A 140 -7.86 -21.77 0.79
CA TRP A 140 -8.36 -22.57 1.90
C TRP A 140 -7.40 -23.69 2.31
N ASP A 141 -6.88 -24.44 1.33
CA ASP A 141 -5.95 -25.55 1.60
C ASP A 141 -4.58 -25.12 2.12
N ALA A 142 -4.19 -23.85 1.90
CA ALA A 142 -2.94 -23.28 2.39
C ALA A 142 -3.07 -22.66 3.81
N LEU A 143 -4.29 -22.51 4.33
CA LEU A 143 -4.50 -21.96 5.67
C LEU A 143 -4.16 -22.98 6.76
N SER A 144 -3.58 -22.50 7.86
CA SER A 144 -3.42 -23.25 9.10
C SER A 144 -4.77 -23.63 9.74
N ALA A 145 -4.77 -24.60 10.65
CA ALA A 145 -5.98 -25.01 11.37
C ALA A 145 -6.61 -23.86 12.17
N ASP A 146 -5.80 -22.99 12.77
CA ASP A 146 -6.27 -21.83 13.53
C ASP A 146 -6.93 -20.81 12.62
N GLN A 147 -6.31 -20.50 11.47
CA GLN A 147 -6.91 -19.61 10.46
C GLN A 147 -8.23 -20.17 9.92
N LYS A 148 -8.30 -21.47 9.64
CA LYS A 148 -9.57 -22.12 9.25
C LYS A 148 -10.64 -21.98 10.32
N THR A 149 -10.26 -22.06 11.59
CA THR A 149 -11.17 -21.88 12.73
C THR A 149 -11.72 -20.45 12.77
N LEU A 150 -10.89 -19.42 12.54
CA LEU A 150 -11.33 -18.02 12.48
C LEU A 150 -12.41 -17.81 11.39
N PHE A 151 -12.22 -18.37 10.19
CA PHE A 151 -13.20 -18.22 9.11
C PHE A 151 -14.44 -19.10 9.29
N ASN A 152 -14.35 -20.21 10.03
CA ASN A 152 -15.51 -21.02 10.40
C ASN A 152 -16.36 -20.41 11.52
N ALA A 153 -15.87 -19.38 12.21
CA ALA A 153 -16.67 -18.67 13.20
C ALA A 153 -17.73 -17.78 12.51
N SER A 154 -18.98 -18.01 12.87
CA SER A 154 -20.11 -17.16 12.50
C SER A 154 -19.89 -15.73 13.01
N PRO A 155 -20.04 -14.69 12.16
CA PRO A 155 -19.87 -13.32 12.61
C PRO A 155 -21.01 -12.84 13.55
N ALA A 156 -22.11 -13.59 13.64
CA ALA A 156 -23.27 -13.24 14.46
C ALA A 156 -23.09 -13.64 15.95
N ASP A 157 -22.47 -14.78 16.21
CA ASP A 157 -22.40 -15.38 17.56
C ASP A 157 -21.06 -16.07 17.88
N GLY A 158 -20.10 -16.06 16.94
CA GLY A 158 -18.77 -16.65 17.10
C GLY A 158 -18.73 -18.19 17.06
N ARG A 159 -19.87 -18.86 16.83
CA ARG A 159 -19.93 -20.33 16.79
C ARG A 159 -19.46 -20.88 15.44
N GLY A 160 -18.92 -22.09 15.45
CA GLY A 160 -18.52 -22.78 14.23
C GLY A 160 -19.73 -23.13 13.36
N ASP A 161 -19.77 -22.64 12.11
CA ASP A 161 -20.85 -22.90 11.16
C ASP A 161 -20.39 -23.64 9.89
N GLY A 162 -19.10 -23.93 9.76
CA GLY A 162 -18.53 -24.65 8.63
C GLY A 162 -18.51 -23.88 7.30
N LEU A 163 -18.76 -22.56 7.32
CA LEU A 163 -18.79 -21.74 6.11
C LEU A 163 -17.43 -21.13 5.75
N GLY A 164 -16.33 -21.53 6.40
CA GLY A 164 -15.03 -20.87 6.29
C GLY A 164 -14.47 -20.79 4.87
N GLU A 165 -14.50 -21.88 4.11
CA GLU A 165 -14.05 -21.87 2.71
C GLU A 165 -14.89 -20.93 1.85
N ARG A 166 -16.21 -20.93 2.05
CA ARG A 166 -17.14 -20.03 1.35
C ARG A 166 -16.88 -18.57 1.71
N ARG A 167 -16.54 -18.27 2.97
CA ARG A 167 -16.13 -16.91 3.39
C ARG A 167 -14.82 -16.50 2.74
N LEU A 168 -13.85 -17.41 2.67
CA LEU A 168 -12.60 -17.16 1.97
C LEU A 168 -12.85 -16.85 0.50
N ASP A 169 -13.65 -17.66 -0.21
CA ASP A 169 -14.03 -17.40 -1.59
C ASP A 169 -14.72 -16.03 -1.76
N TYR A 170 -15.61 -15.68 -0.82
CA TYR A 170 -16.23 -14.36 -0.80
C TYR A 170 -15.21 -13.23 -0.68
N LEU A 171 -14.23 -13.35 0.23
CA LEU A 171 -13.16 -12.37 0.43
C LEU A 171 -12.22 -12.28 -0.79
N ARG A 172 -12.01 -13.41 -1.47
CA ARG A 172 -11.34 -13.45 -2.78
C ARG A 172 -12.19 -12.82 -3.90
N GLY A 173 -13.44 -12.43 -3.62
CA GLY A 173 -14.29 -11.70 -4.56
C GLY A 173 -15.33 -12.54 -5.25
N LEU A 174 -15.52 -13.82 -4.87
CA LEU A 174 -16.60 -14.63 -5.38
C LEU A 174 -17.93 -14.09 -4.84
N ARG A 175 -18.90 -13.91 -5.74
CA ARG A 175 -20.14 -13.20 -5.41
C ARG A 175 -21.39 -14.09 -5.42
N ASN A 176 -21.27 -15.38 -5.75
CA ASN A 176 -22.39 -16.29 -5.96
C ASN A 176 -23.29 -16.51 -4.72
N LEU A 177 -22.73 -16.37 -3.52
CA LEU A 177 -23.46 -16.53 -2.25
C LEU A 177 -23.86 -15.20 -1.60
N GLU A 178 -23.82 -14.09 -2.35
CA GLU A 178 -24.40 -12.82 -1.90
C GLU A 178 -25.93 -12.92 -1.82
N LEU A 179 -26.54 -12.31 -0.80
CA LEU A 179 -27.99 -12.19 -0.69
C LEU A 179 -28.59 -11.59 -1.98
N GLY A 180 -29.74 -12.12 -2.39
CA GLY A 180 -30.34 -11.83 -3.69
C GLY A 180 -29.93 -12.80 -4.81
N ARG A 181 -29.00 -13.73 -4.55
CA ARG A 181 -28.65 -14.84 -5.44
C ARG A 181 -29.14 -16.18 -4.89
N THR A 182 -29.16 -17.21 -5.72
CA THR A 182 -29.55 -18.58 -5.33
C THR A 182 -28.65 -19.09 -4.20
N GLY A 183 -29.24 -19.39 -3.05
CA GLY A 183 -28.50 -19.84 -1.86
C GLY A 183 -27.69 -18.74 -1.18
N GLY A 184 -28.01 -17.47 -1.44
CA GLY A 184 -27.33 -16.32 -0.86
C GLY A 184 -27.43 -16.28 0.67
N ILE A 185 -26.29 -16.07 1.31
CA ILE A 185 -26.13 -16.03 2.79
C ILE A 185 -25.20 -14.90 3.24
N PHE A 186 -24.39 -14.36 2.34
CA PHE A 186 -23.43 -13.31 2.63
C PHE A 186 -23.93 -11.93 2.20
N ARG A 187 -23.35 -10.90 2.82
CA ARG A 187 -23.60 -9.50 2.49
C ARG A 187 -23.48 -9.23 0.98
N PRO A 188 -24.48 -8.59 0.33
CA PRO A 188 -24.34 -8.15 -1.04
C PRO A 188 -23.35 -6.98 -1.12
N ARG A 189 -22.50 -6.97 -2.15
CA ARG A 189 -21.53 -5.90 -2.38
C ARG A 189 -21.85 -5.16 -3.67
N GLU A 190 -21.63 -3.86 -3.69
CA GLU A 190 -21.65 -3.13 -4.96
C GLU A 190 -20.34 -3.40 -5.74
N ARG A 191 -19.20 -3.30 -5.05
CA ARG A 191 -17.86 -3.58 -5.59
C ARG A 191 -17.11 -4.57 -4.72
N VAL A 192 -16.19 -5.32 -5.33
CA VAL A 192 -15.29 -6.25 -4.64
C VAL A 192 -14.26 -5.49 -3.82
N LEU A 193 -13.71 -4.41 -4.37
CA LEU A 193 -12.80 -3.51 -3.66
C LEU A 193 -13.56 -2.78 -2.54
N GLY A 194 -13.06 -2.89 -1.32
CA GLY A 194 -13.57 -2.18 -0.15
C GLY A 194 -13.28 -0.68 -0.18
N ASP A 195 -14.00 0.08 0.62
CA ASP A 195 -13.80 1.53 0.74
C ASP A 195 -12.37 1.91 1.12
N ILE A 196 -11.88 3.00 0.53
CA ILE A 196 -10.56 3.57 0.80
C ILE A 196 -10.79 4.95 1.42
N ILE A 197 -10.61 5.05 2.74
CA ILE A 197 -10.89 6.28 3.50
C ILE A 197 -9.61 7.05 3.78
N ASN A 198 -8.68 6.48 4.57
CA ASN A 198 -7.48 7.20 5.01
C ASN A 198 -6.21 6.79 4.25
N SER A 199 -6.18 5.60 3.64
CA SER A 199 -5.03 5.20 2.83
C SER A 199 -4.89 6.08 1.59
N LYS A 200 -3.72 6.69 1.44
CA LYS A 200 -3.33 7.40 0.23
C LYS A 200 -2.72 6.42 -0.78
N PRO A 201 -3.11 6.47 -2.07
CA PRO A 201 -2.45 5.66 -3.08
C PRO A 201 -0.98 6.02 -3.22
N VAL A 202 -0.08 5.06 -3.39
CA VAL A 202 1.35 5.32 -3.61
C VAL A 202 1.80 4.66 -4.90
N TYR A 203 2.28 5.47 -5.85
CA TYR A 203 2.84 5.00 -7.11
C TYR A 203 4.31 4.59 -6.94
N VAL A 204 4.66 3.45 -7.50
CA VAL A 204 6.04 2.94 -7.54
C VAL A 204 6.35 2.51 -8.97
N GLY A 205 7.11 3.35 -9.68
CA GLY A 205 7.72 3.08 -10.99
C GLY A 205 9.18 2.66 -10.81
N ALA A 206 10.06 2.90 -11.78
CA ALA A 206 11.50 2.56 -11.68
C ALA A 206 12.17 3.05 -10.37
N PRO A 207 13.17 2.32 -9.84
CA PRO A 207 14.01 2.80 -8.75
C PRO A 207 14.63 4.17 -9.04
N SER A 208 15.02 4.90 -8.00
CA SER A 208 15.66 6.20 -8.19
C SER A 208 17.07 6.04 -8.77
N ALA A 209 17.39 6.70 -9.87
CA ALA A 209 18.75 6.74 -10.41
C ALA A 209 19.74 7.55 -9.54
N GLY A 210 19.21 8.33 -8.58
CA GLY A 210 20.01 9.23 -7.74
C GLY A 210 20.59 8.58 -6.47
N VAL A 211 20.17 7.36 -6.14
CA VAL A 211 20.62 6.69 -4.92
C VAL A 211 22.05 6.15 -5.09
N GLN A 212 22.90 6.50 -4.14
CA GLN A 212 24.26 6.00 -4.03
C GLN A 212 24.35 4.87 -2.99
N GLY A 213 25.21 3.88 -3.25
CA GLY A 213 25.47 2.75 -2.36
C GLY A 213 26.09 1.58 -3.11
N SER A 214 26.93 0.79 -2.43
CA SER A 214 27.47 -0.45 -3.00
C SER A 214 26.33 -1.39 -3.40
N GLY A 215 26.39 -1.94 -4.62
CA GLY A 215 25.37 -2.83 -5.20
C GLY A 215 24.08 -2.15 -5.65
N TYR A 216 23.92 -0.83 -5.46
CA TYR A 216 22.67 -0.17 -5.83
C TYR A 216 22.51 -0.01 -7.35
N GLN A 217 23.59 0.23 -8.08
CA GLN A 217 23.54 0.35 -9.54
C GLN A 217 23.01 -0.94 -10.18
N GLU A 218 23.43 -2.10 -9.68
CA GLU A 218 22.92 -3.41 -10.12
C GLU A 218 21.42 -3.54 -9.83
N PHE A 219 20.99 -3.20 -8.61
CA PHE A 219 19.57 -3.17 -8.26
C PHE A 219 18.74 -2.24 -9.17
N TYR A 220 19.25 -1.05 -9.47
CA TYR A 220 18.61 -0.11 -10.40
C TYR A 220 18.50 -0.75 -11.79
N ASP A 221 19.58 -1.33 -12.31
CA ASP A 221 19.59 -1.92 -13.65
C ASP A 221 18.64 -3.11 -13.78
N ASP A 222 18.49 -3.91 -12.72
CA ASP A 222 17.57 -5.04 -12.67
C ASP A 222 16.09 -4.60 -12.60
N HIS A 223 15.81 -3.44 -12.00
CA HIS A 223 14.43 -3.00 -11.70
C HIS A 223 13.99 -1.73 -12.43
N LYS A 224 14.83 -1.07 -13.24
CA LYS A 224 14.48 0.13 -14.01
C LYS A 224 13.31 -0.07 -14.97
N ALA A 225 13.05 -1.33 -15.36
CA ALA A 225 11.93 -1.73 -16.21
C ALA A 225 10.81 -2.46 -15.43
N ARG A 226 10.79 -2.39 -14.09
CA ARG A 226 9.74 -3.04 -13.29
C ARG A 226 8.37 -2.48 -13.67
N ILE A 227 7.35 -3.35 -13.63
CA ILE A 227 5.97 -2.91 -13.79
C ILE A 227 5.67 -1.86 -12.74
N ALA A 228 5.19 -0.71 -13.21
CA ALA A 228 4.77 0.35 -12.31
C ALA A 228 3.47 -0.06 -11.62
N ALA A 229 3.43 0.08 -10.31
CA ALA A 229 2.29 -0.30 -9.48
C ALA A 229 1.78 0.88 -8.64
N VAL A 230 0.51 0.82 -8.27
CA VAL A 230 -0.12 1.73 -7.31
C VAL A 230 -0.61 0.91 -6.13
N TYR A 231 -0.10 1.24 -4.95
CA TYR A 231 -0.44 0.56 -3.69
C TYR A 231 -1.46 1.35 -2.90
N VAL A 232 -2.42 0.66 -2.30
CA VAL A 232 -3.42 1.28 -1.43
C VAL A 232 -4.00 0.26 -0.43
N GLY A 233 -4.21 0.69 0.81
CA GLY A 233 -4.99 -0.05 1.80
C GLY A 233 -6.49 0.16 1.60
N ALA A 234 -7.27 -0.91 1.76
CA ALA A 234 -8.72 -0.87 1.67
C ALA A 234 -9.38 -1.59 2.86
N ASN A 235 -10.62 -1.17 3.17
CA ASN A 235 -11.41 -1.70 4.28
C ASN A 235 -12.15 -3.01 3.93
N ASP A 236 -11.74 -3.69 2.86
CA ASP A 236 -12.03 -5.12 2.63
C ASP A 236 -10.98 -6.04 3.29
N GLY A 237 -10.04 -5.47 4.05
CA GLY A 237 -9.05 -6.23 4.81
C GLY A 237 -7.67 -6.30 4.18
N MET A 238 -7.45 -5.64 3.04
CA MET A 238 -6.29 -5.88 2.20
C MET A 238 -5.51 -4.60 1.88
N LEU A 239 -4.19 -4.74 1.79
CA LEU A 239 -3.37 -3.85 0.96
C LEU A 239 -3.38 -4.41 -0.46
N HIS A 240 -3.68 -3.58 -1.45
CA HIS A 240 -3.68 -3.95 -2.86
C HIS A 240 -2.51 -3.31 -3.61
N GLY A 241 -1.95 -4.04 -4.58
CA GLY A 241 -1.07 -3.49 -5.61
C GLY A 241 -1.74 -3.60 -6.98
N PHE A 242 -1.99 -2.47 -7.64
CA PHE A 242 -2.61 -2.42 -8.97
C PHE A 242 -1.60 -2.01 -10.03
N ASP A 243 -1.69 -2.63 -11.20
CA ASP A 243 -0.92 -2.23 -12.38
C ASP A 243 -1.28 -0.78 -12.78
N ALA A 244 -0.28 0.10 -12.80
CA ALA A 244 -0.47 1.52 -13.07
C ALA A 244 -0.99 1.82 -14.50
N THR A 245 -0.84 0.88 -15.44
CA THR A 245 -1.28 1.04 -16.82
C THR A 245 -2.74 0.65 -16.97
N SER A 246 -3.13 -0.49 -16.40
CA SER A 246 -4.41 -1.16 -16.67
C SER A 246 -5.41 -1.13 -15.52
N GLY A 247 -4.98 -0.84 -14.29
CA GLY A 247 -5.80 -0.95 -13.08
C GLY A 247 -6.08 -2.39 -12.64
N ARG A 248 -5.47 -3.38 -13.30
CA ARG A 248 -5.57 -4.79 -12.93
C ARG A 248 -4.85 -5.05 -11.62
N GLU A 249 -5.45 -5.82 -10.71
CA GLU A 249 -4.79 -6.22 -9.47
C GLU A 249 -3.61 -7.15 -9.76
N LEU A 250 -2.43 -6.78 -9.28
CA LEU A 250 -1.20 -7.57 -9.37
C LEU A 250 -1.13 -8.56 -8.21
N PHE A 251 -1.34 -8.06 -7.00
CA PHE A 251 -1.50 -8.86 -5.79
C PHE A 251 -2.29 -8.08 -4.73
N ALA A 252 -2.71 -8.80 -3.69
CA ALA A 252 -3.16 -8.20 -2.44
C ALA A 252 -2.52 -8.91 -1.23
N TYR A 253 -2.48 -8.23 -0.11
CA TYR A 253 -1.88 -8.71 1.13
C TYR A 253 -2.81 -8.51 2.33
N ILE A 254 -2.94 -9.53 3.16
CA ILE A 254 -3.72 -9.50 4.39
C ILE A 254 -2.76 -9.67 5.58
N ALA A 255 -2.66 -8.64 6.41
CA ALA A 255 -1.89 -8.72 7.65
C ALA A 255 -2.56 -9.66 8.66
N ALA A 256 -1.78 -10.49 9.36
CA ALA A 256 -2.31 -11.49 10.31
C ALA A 256 -3.22 -10.91 11.41
N PRO A 257 -2.96 -9.72 11.99
CA PRO A 257 -3.83 -9.12 13.01
C PRO A 257 -5.25 -8.82 12.55
N LEU A 258 -5.49 -8.73 11.24
CA LEU A 258 -6.81 -8.44 10.68
C LEU A 258 -7.67 -9.70 10.50
N MET A 259 -7.05 -10.88 10.36
CA MET A 259 -7.74 -12.14 10.05
C MET A 259 -8.90 -12.46 11.02
N PRO A 260 -8.77 -12.28 12.36
CA PRO A 260 -9.86 -12.61 13.28
C PRO A 260 -11.16 -11.81 13.05
N ARG A 261 -11.09 -10.69 12.33
CA ARG A 261 -12.23 -9.81 12.06
C ARG A 261 -12.75 -9.94 10.63
N MET A 262 -12.02 -10.58 9.71
CA MET A 262 -12.41 -10.65 8.30
C MET A 262 -13.69 -11.44 8.06
N ASN A 263 -14.07 -12.36 8.94
CA ASN A 263 -15.37 -13.04 8.86
C ASN A 263 -16.56 -12.07 8.95
N GLN A 264 -16.37 -10.90 9.56
CA GLN A 264 -17.40 -9.86 9.68
C GLN A 264 -17.78 -9.28 8.32
N LEU A 265 -16.85 -9.21 7.36
CA LEU A 265 -17.11 -8.69 6.01
C LEU A 265 -18.22 -9.45 5.28
N THR A 266 -18.44 -10.72 5.64
CA THR A 266 -19.47 -11.56 5.02
C THR A 266 -20.86 -11.37 5.65
N ALA A 267 -20.97 -10.70 6.79
CA ALA A 267 -22.20 -10.61 7.56
C ALA A 267 -23.26 -9.75 6.84
N PRO A 268 -24.49 -10.25 6.59
CA PRO A 268 -25.56 -9.46 5.98
C PRO A 268 -25.82 -8.11 6.64
N GLY A 269 -25.76 -8.06 7.98
CA GLY A 269 -25.88 -6.85 8.78
C GLY A 269 -24.54 -6.17 9.07
N TYR A 270 -23.58 -6.22 8.13
CA TYR A 270 -22.25 -5.66 8.31
C TYR A 270 -22.32 -4.21 8.79
N VAL A 271 -21.69 -3.99 9.95
CA VAL A 271 -21.39 -2.65 10.45
C VAL A 271 -19.97 -2.33 10.03
N HIS A 272 -19.83 -1.18 9.34
CA HIS A 272 -18.55 -0.70 8.84
C HIS A 272 -17.50 -0.63 9.95
N ARG A 273 -16.29 -1.03 9.59
CA ARG A 273 -15.12 -0.95 10.43
C ARG A 273 -13.87 -0.77 9.57
N PRO A 274 -12.85 -0.09 10.11
CA PRO A 274 -11.55 0.00 9.44
C PRO A 274 -10.83 -1.36 9.40
N TYR A 275 -10.00 -1.57 8.38
CA TYR A 275 -9.05 -2.68 8.30
C TYR A 275 -7.64 -2.22 7.93
N VAL A 276 -7.35 -1.97 6.65
CA VAL A 276 -6.04 -1.43 6.22
C VAL A 276 -6.24 0.04 5.89
N ASP A 277 -6.10 0.88 6.91
CA ASP A 277 -6.49 2.29 6.85
C ASP A 277 -5.36 3.26 7.25
N GLY A 278 -4.12 2.78 7.26
CA GLY A 278 -2.93 3.61 7.48
C GLY A 278 -2.34 4.14 6.17
N GLU A 279 -1.53 5.20 6.27
CA GLU A 279 -0.71 5.65 5.15
C GLU A 279 0.44 4.69 4.84
N ILE A 280 0.88 4.71 3.59
CA ILE A 280 1.94 3.84 3.07
C ILE A 280 3.24 4.64 2.96
N GLY A 281 4.31 4.10 3.55
CA GLY A 281 5.68 4.49 3.31
C GLY A 281 6.34 3.58 2.27
N ILE A 282 7.12 4.17 1.37
CA ILE A 282 7.95 3.44 0.39
C ILE A 282 9.38 3.94 0.50
N GLY A 283 10.34 3.02 0.46
CA GLY A 283 11.75 3.37 0.31
C GLY A 283 12.58 2.21 -0.18
N GLU A 284 13.80 2.51 -0.59
CA GLU A 284 14.80 1.50 -0.94
C GLU A 284 15.73 1.30 0.24
N ALA A 285 15.86 0.05 0.69
CA ALA A 285 16.64 -0.32 1.86
C ALA A 285 17.41 -1.62 1.60
N ARG A 286 18.49 -1.85 2.36
CA ARG A 286 19.25 -3.11 2.28
C ARG A 286 18.67 -4.14 3.25
N LEU A 287 18.17 -5.25 2.72
CA LEU A 287 17.69 -6.39 3.49
C LEU A 287 18.55 -7.60 3.18
N GLY A 288 19.18 -8.20 4.19
CA GLY A 288 20.05 -9.37 4.00
C GLY A 288 21.27 -9.09 3.10
N GLY A 289 21.70 -7.82 3.00
CA GLY A 289 22.82 -7.39 2.15
C GLY A 289 22.42 -6.91 0.76
N GLU A 290 21.18 -7.15 0.32
CA GLU A 290 20.66 -6.81 -1.01
C GLU A 290 19.72 -5.61 -0.95
N TRP A 291 19.73 -4.77 -1.98
CA TRP A 291 18.79 -3.66 -2.11
C TRP A 291 17.41 -4.17 -2.47
N ARG A 292 16.39 -3.65 -1.79
CA ARG A 292 14.97 -3.93 -2.01
C ARG A 292 14.17 -2.64 -2.02
N THR A 293 13.04 -2.62 -2.72
CA THR A 293 11.99 -1.63 -2.53
C THR A 293 11.01 -2.14 -1.49
N ILE A 294 11.00 -1.49 -0.32
CA ILE A 294 10.18 -1.85 0.82
C ILE A 294 8.98 -0.93 0.91
N LEU A 295 7.81 -1.54 1.03
CA LEU A 295 6.55 -0.92 1.40
C LEU A 295 6.29 -1.19 2.87
N ALA A 296 6.04 -0.15 3.65
CA ALA A 296 5.59 -0.29 5.03
C ALA A 296 4.28 0.47 5.24
N ALA A 297 3.32 -0.14 5.93
CA ALA A 297 2.05 0.51 6.20
C ALA A 297 1.51 0.11 7.58
N GLY A 298 0.87 1.07 8.24
CA GLY A 298 0.04 0.79 9.40
C GLY A 298 -1.32 0.25 8.97
N MET A 299 -2.01 -0.43 9.88
CA MET A 299 -3.40 -0.86 9.68
C MET A 299 -4.40 0.24 10.10
N GLY A 300 -3.92 1.41 10.56
CA GLY A 300 -4.79 2.50 10.99
C GLY A 300 -5.75 2.04 12.08
N GLY A 301 -7.05 2.29 11.91
CA GLY A 301 -8.06 1.86 12.88
C GLY A 301 -8.33 0.35 12.93
N GLY A 302 -7.81 -0.45 12.00
CA GLY A 302 -8.16 -1.86 11.88
C GLY A 302 -7.44 -2.78 12.87
N ALA A 303 -6.17 -2.51 13.16
CA ALA A 303 -5.37 -3.19 14.15
C ALA A 303 -4.13 -2.36 14.54
N GLN A 304 -3.58 -2.65 15.72
CA GLN A 304 -2.33 -2.05 16.18
C GLN A 304 -1.14 -2.67 15.44
N GLY A 305 -0.18 -1.84 15.06
CA GLY A 305 1.05 -2.30 14.42
C GLY A 305 1.29 -1.83 12.99
N VAL A 306 2.38 -2.34 12.45
CA VAL A 306 2.90 -2.08 11.09
C VAL A 306 3.25 -3.41 10.43
N PHE A 307 3.07 -3.48 9.13
CA PHE A 307 3.64 -4.54 8.31
C PHE A 307 4.56 -3.93 7.25
N ALA A 308 5.58 -4.70 6.84
CA ALA A 308 6.44 -4.33 5.73
C ALA A 308 6.54 -5.46 4.71
N LEU A 309 6.58 -5.07 3.44
CA LEU A 309 6.55 -5.93 2.28
C LEU A 309 7.70 -5.56 1.35
N ASP A 310 8.35 -6.57 0.79
CA ASP A 310 9.23 -6.41 -0.35
C ASP A 310 8.37 -6.37 -1.61
N VAL A 311 8.42 -5.23 -2.30
CA VAL A 311 7.67 -4.95 -3.53
C VAL A 311 8.59 -4.66 -4.70
N SER A 312 9.85 -5.12 -4.65
CA SER A 312 10.83 -4.87 -5.71
C SER A 312 10.35 -5.39 -7.07
N ASN A 313 9.72 -6.57 -7.08
CA ASN A 313 9.03 -7.13 -8.23
C ASN A 313 7.56 -7.49 -7.90
N PRO A 314 6.57 -6.66 -8.29
CA PRO A 314 5.17 -6.89 -7.97
C PRO A 314 4.56 -8.16 -8.58
N LEU A 315 5.15 -8.71 -9.64
CA LEU A 315 4.68 -9.95 -10.27
C LEU A 315 5.16 -11.21 -9.55
N ASP A 316 6.13 -11.09 -8.64
CA ASP A 316 6.79 -12.21 -7.95
C ASP A 316 6.64 -12.13 -6.42
N PHE A 317 5.54 -11.55 -5.94
CA PHE A 317 5.29 -11.32 -4.51
C PHE A 317 5.30 -12.59 -3.64
N GLY A 318 4.97 -13.76 -4.22
CA GLY A 318 4.99 -15.04 -3.52
C GLY A 318 6.17 -15.96 -3.85
N GLY A 319 6.99 -15.64 -4.86
CA GLY A 319 8.09 -16.50 -5.32
C GLY A 319 9.48 -16.02 -4.90
N GLY A 320 9.71 -14.70 -4.86
CA GLY A 320 10.98 -14.09 -4.48
C GLY A 320 10.85 -12.96 -3.46
N MET A 321 9.78 -12.18 -3.54
CA MET A 321 9.50 -11.04 -2.66
C MET A 321 8.57 -11.46 -1.50
N GLY A 322 7.73 -10.55 -1.00
CA GLY A 322 6.65 -10.87 -0.07
C GLY A 322 6.80 -10.19 1.28
N VAL A 323 6.29 -10.85 2.32
CA VAL A 323 6.32 -10.31 3.69
C VAL A 323 7.75 -10.22 4.21
N VAL A 324 8.10 -9.02 4.68
CA VAL A 324 9.36 -8.75 5.37
C VAL A 324 9.17 -8.82 6.87
N LEU A 325 8.09 -8.22 7.39
CA LEU A 325 7.73 -8.30 8.81
C LEU A 325 6.25 -7.93 9.04
N GLU A 326 5.75 -8.40 10.19
CA GLU A 326 4.61 -7.82 10.91
C GLU A 326 5.07 -7.54 12.34
N PHE A 327 4.84 -6.31 12.82
CA PHE A 327 5.21 -5.88 14.16
C PHE A 327 3.99 -5.28 14.84
N THR A 328 3.54 -5.91 15.92
CA THR A 328 2.25 -5.62 16.56
C THR A 328 2.38 -5.53 18.07
N ASP A 329 1.27 -5.33 18.76
CA ASP A 329 1.12 -5.39 20.22
C ASP A 329 1.63 -6.71 20.86
N ARG A 330 1.76 -7.78 20.07
CA ARG A 330 2.42 -9.03 20.49
C ARG A 330 3.92 -8.85 20.67
N ASP A 331 4.53 -8.02 19.84
CA ASP A 331 5.98 -7.81 19.80
C ASP A 331 6.38 -6.62 20.71
N ASP A 332 5.53 -5.60 20.80
CA ASP A 332 5.69 -4.47 21.72
C ASP A 332 4.32 -3.92 22.18
N ALA A 333 4.03 -4.04 23.48
CA ALA A 333 2.73 -3.63 24.05
C ALA A 333 2.44 -2.13 23.95
N ASP A 334 3.47 -1.29 23.74
CA ASP A 334 3.30 0.17 23.60
C ASP A 334 2.90 0.57 22.17
N ILE A 335 2.91 -0.36 21.20
CA ILE A 335 2.54 -0.01 19.82
C ILE A 335 1.04 0.26 19.69
N GLY A 336 0.73 1.42 19.12
CA GLY A 336 -0.64 1.85 18.87
C GLY A 336 -1.13 1.55 17.45
N ASN A 337 -2.25 2.17 17.13
CA ASN A 337 -2.75 2.27 15.77
C ASN A 337 -1.88 3.26 14.98
N LEU A 338 -1.15 2.76 13.98
CA LEU A 338 -0.30 3.59 13.14
C LEU A 338 -1.09 4.10 11.93
N ILE A 339 -1.29 5.42 11.88
CA ILE A 339 -2.05 6.10 10.82
C ILE A 339 -1.11 6.83 9.85
N SER A 340 0.00 7.39 10.36
CA SER A 340 1.00 8.11 9.56
C SER A 340 1.90 7.15 8.76
N ALA A 341 2.39 7.61 7.61
CA ALA A 341 3.29 6.83 6.77
C ALA A 341 4.58 6.46 7.54
N PRO A 342 4.93 5.16 7.63
CA PRO A 342 6.24 4.75 8.14
C PRO A 342 7.37 5.31 7.27
N VAL A 343 8.51 5.59 7.88
CA VAL A 343 9.72 5.98 7.14
C VAL A 343 10.56 4.73 6.87
N VAL A 344 10.84 4.48 5.59
CA VAL A 344 11.80 3.45 5.16
C VAL A 344 13.11 4.14 4.81
N ALA A 345 14.19 3.78 5.49
CA ALA A 345 15.52 4.36 5.31
C ALA A 345 16.60 3.27 5.17
N LYS A 346 17.78 3.69 4.70
CA LYS A 346 18.91 2.84 4.30
C LYS A 346 19.77 2.37 5.46
#